data_AF-R5ARD0-F1
#
_entry.id   AF-R5ARD0-F1
#
_cell.length_a   1.000
_cell.length_b   1.000
_cell.length_c   1.000
_cell.angle_alpha   90.00
_cell.angle_beta   90.00
_cell.angle_gamma   90.00
#
_symmetry.space_group_name_H-M   'P 1'
#
loop_
_entity.id
_entity.type
_entity.pdbx_description
1 polymer ?
#
loop_
_entity_poly.entity_id
_entity_poly.type
_entity_poly.pdbx_seq_one_letter_code
_entity_poly.pdbx_strand_id
1 'polypeptide(L)'
;MRQMVEKELLLLGAPTGRLGYAQMACAIELILSESQILSTTRVLYPKVAKICGTKPARIERNVREEIRAIWDYGNQARLDTMFYNRDKYPPGNKEFLYTVAKHLEQALSV
;
A
#
# COMPACT_ATOMS: atom_id res chain seq x y z
N MET A 1 -13.75 6.18 -2.19
CA MET A 1 -12.28 6.05 -2.02
C MET A 1 -11.92 4.68 -1.44
N ARG A 2 -12.36 4.33 -0.21
CA ARG A 2 -12.08 3.04 0.43
C ARG A 2 -12.28 1.79 -0.42
N GLN A 3 -13.48 1.62 -0.98
CA GLN A 3 -13.83 0.45 -1.79
C GLN A 3 -12.90 0.28 -3.01
N MET A 4 -12.44 1.39 -3.59
CA MET A 4 -11.52 1.36 -4.73
C MET A 4 -10.14 0.87 -4.32
N VAL A 5 -9.62 1.36 -3.18
CA VAL A 5 -8.34 0.91 -2.61
C VAL A 5 -8.42 -0.58 -2.26
N GLU A 6 -9.48 -1.00 -1.58
CA GLU A 6 -9.68 -2.41 -1.20
C GLU A 6 -9.80 -3.32 -2.42
N LYS A 7 -10.54 -2.90 -3.46
CA LYS A 7 -10.61 -3.61 -4.73
C LYS A 7 -9.24 -3.77 -5.37
N GLU A 8 -8.42 -2.73 -5.39
CA GLU A 8 -7.07 -2.81 -5.97
C GLU A 8 -6.16 -3.75 -5.18
N LEU A 9 -6.22 -3.69 -3.84
CA LEU A 9 -5.47 -4.62 -3.00
C LEU A 9 -5.90 -6.08 -3.25
N LEU A 10 -7.18 -6.34 -3.47
CA LEU A 10 -7.66 -7.67 -3.85
C LEU A 10 -7.12 -8.10 -5.23
N LEU A 11 -7.11 -7.19 -6.21
CA LEU A 11 -6.58 -7.46 -7.55
C LEU A 11 -5.07 -7.75 -7.52
N LEU A 12 -4.33 -7.12 -6.61
CA LEU A 12 -2.93 -7.40 -6.34
C LEU A 12 -2.71 -8.73 -5.60
N GLY A 13 -3.77 -9.35 -5.05
CA GLY A 13 -3.69 -10.60 -4.31
C GLY A 13 -3.33 -10.42 -2.83
N ALA A 14 -3.66 -9.28 -2.23
CA ALA A 14 -3.40 -9.00 -0.82
C ALA A 14 -4.22 -9.92 0.12
N PRO A 15 -3.58 -10.61 1.08
CA PRO A 15 -4.27 -11.42 2.10
C PRO A 15 -5.23 -10.62 3.01
N THR A 16 -6.55 -10.75 2.78
CA THR A 16 -7.58 -9.96 3.50
C THR A 16 -7.69 -10.22 5.00
N GLY A 17 -7.31 -11.42 5.47
CA GLY A 17 -7.42 -11.80 6.88
C GLY A 17 -6.32 -11.21 7.80
N ARG A 18 -5.38 -10.42 7.25
CA ARG A 18 -4.24 -9.90 8.00
C ARG A 18 -4.43 -8.44 8.38
N LEU A 19 -3.84 -8.03 9.50
CA LEU A 19 -3.83 -6.62 9.92
C LEU A 19 -3.11 -5.72 8.91
N GLY A 20 -2.14 -6.27 8.16
CA GLY A 20 -1.42 -5.58 7.10
C GLY A 20 -2.34 -5.06 6.01
N TYR A 21 -3.37 -5.82 5.62
CA TYR A 21 -4.35 -5.41 4.62
C TYR A 21 -5.07 -4.11 5.01
N ALA A 22 -5.70 -4.09 6.19
CA ALA A 22 -6.46 -2.93 6.64
C ALA A 22 -5.57 -1.69 6.84
N GLN A 23 -4.35 -1.89 7.35
CA GLN A 23 -3.36 -0.84 7.59
C GLN A 23 -2.79 -0.27 6.27
N MET A 24 -2.51 -1.14 5.30
CA MET A 24 -2.06 -0.74 3.97
C MET A 24 -3.14 0.03 3.22
N ALA A 25 -4.40 -0.42 3.28
CA ALA A 25 -5.52 0.32 2.70
C ALA A 25 -5.65 1.72 3.31
N CYS A 26 -5.56 1.83 4.65
CA CYS A 26 -5.58 3.13 5.34
C CYS A 26 -4.40 4.02 4.91
N ALA A 27 -3.20 3.45 4.77
CA ALA A 27 -2.03 4.18 4.30
C ALA A 27 -2.21 4.74 2.88
N ILE A 28 -2.73 3.93 1.95
CA ILE A 28 -2.97 4.33 0.56
C ILE A 28 -4.04 5.43 0.49
N GLU A 29 -5.13 5.32 1.27
CA GLU A 29 -6.16 6.36 1.34
C GLU A 29 -5.62 7.70 1.83
N LEU A 30 -4.75 7.68 2.84
CA LEU A 30 -4.09 8.90 3.33
C LEU A 30 -3.18 9.51 2.27
N ILE A 31 -2.43 8.69 1.54
CA ILE A 31 -1.57 9.15 0.44
C ILE A 31 -2.41 9.81 -0.66
N LEU A 32 -3.55 9.22 -1.04
CA LEU A 32 -4.46 9.76 -2.04
C LEU A 32 -5.18 11.04 -1.59
N SER A 33 -5.45 11.18 -0.29
CA SER A 33 -6.22 12.30 0.26
C SER A 33 -5.36 13.55 0.54
N GLU A 34 -4.06 13.38 0.81
CA GLU A 34 -3.16 14.48 1.17
C GLU A 34 -2.01 14.60 0.15
N SER A 35 -2.18 15.46 -0.86
CA SER A 35 -1.12 15.70 -1.84
C SER A 35 0.08 16.41 -1.19
N GLN A 36 1.24 15.77 -1.28
CA GLN A 36 2.61 16.22 -0.93
C GLN A 36 3.12 16.16 0.52
N ILE A 37 2.29 16.12 1.58
CA ILE A 37 2.81 16.21 2.97
C ILE A 37 3.31 14.86 3.54
N LEU A 38 2.87 13.72 2.99
CA LEU A 38 3.18 12.38 3.54
C LEU A 38 4.41 11.68 2.94
N SER A 39 5.30 12.45 2.29
CA SER A 39 6.46 11.95 1.51
C SER A 39 7.47 11.08 2.29
N THR A 40 7.29 10.94 3.60
CA THR A 40 8.09 10.09 4.48
C THR A 40 7.21 9.23 5.39
N THR A 41 7.59 7.96 5.53
CA THR A 41 6.97 6.98 6.45
C THR A 41 6.94 7.45 7.92
N ARG A 42 7.86 8.35 8.29
CA ARG A 42 7.91 9.01 9.60
C ARG A 42 6.68 9.87 9.92
N VAL A 43 5.96 10.35 8.90
CA VAL A 43 4.71 11.10 9.07
C VAL A 43 3.50 10.20 8.82
N LEU A 44 3.58 9.37 7.77
CA LEU A 44 2.49 8.47 7.38
C LEU A 44 2.17 7.43 8.48
N TYR A 45 3.16 6.71 8.99
CA TYR A 45 2.90 5.61 9.93
C TYR A 45 2.36 6.07 11.28
N PRO A 46 2.78 7.20 11.89
CA PRO A 46 2.08 7.76 13.04
C PRO A 46 0.61 8.08 12.80
N LYS A 47 0.25 8.63 11.63
CA LYS A 47 -1.16 8.88 11.30
C LYS A 47 -1.96 7.60 11.16
N VAL A 48 -1.45 6.62 10.39
CA VAL A 48 -2.10 5.31 10.23
C VAL A 48 -2.22 4.61 11.59
N ALA A 49 -1.17 4.65 12.42
CA ALA A 49 -1.17 4.04 13.74
C ALA A 49 -2.25 4.64 14.66
N LYS A 50 -2.47 5.96 14.60
CA LYS A 50 -3.54 6.64 15.34
C LYS A 50 -4.93 6.15 14.90
N ILE A 51 -5.15 6.02 13.58
CA ILE A 51 -6.44 5.55 13.03
C ILE A 51 -6.68 4.07 13.39
N CYS A 52 -5.65 3.24 13.27
CA CYS A 52 -5.75 1.80 13.53
C CYS A 52 -5.55 1.42 15.02
N GLY A 53 -5.43 2.38 15.93
CA GLY A 53 -5.28 2.12 17.37
C GLY A 53 -4.03 1.29 17.73
N THR A 54 -2.89 1.55 17.09
CA THR A 54 -1.66 0.75 17.26
C THR A 54 -0.40 1.63 17.29
N LYS A 55 0.79 1.01 17.22
CA LYS A 55 2.09 1.71 17.23
C LYS A 55 2.68 1.84 15.81
N PRO A 56 3.39 2.92 15.47
CA PRO A 56 3.99 3.11 14.14
C PRO A 56 4.90 1.96 13.69
N ALA A 57 5.69 1.40 14.62
CA ALA A 57 6.55 0.24 14.32
C ALA A 57 5.76 -1.02 13.92
N ARG A 58 4.53 -1.19 14.47
CA ARG A 58 3.64 -2.30 14.06
C ARG A 58 3.10 -2.06 12.66
N ILE A 59 2.77 -0.81 12.29
CA ILE A 59 2.36 -0.46 10.93
C ILE A 59 3.47 -0.80 9.94
N GLU A 60 4.69 -0.33 10.19
CA GLU A 60 5.85 -0.57 9.31
C GLU A 60 6.07 -2.07 9.09
N ARG A 61 6.10 -2.85 10.17
CA ARG A 61 6.29 -4.31 10.11
C ARG A 61 5.17 -4.99 9.33
N ASN A 62 3.92 -4.74 9.69
CA ASN A 62 2.78 -5.41 9.08
C ASN A 62 2.65 -5.05 7.60
N VAL A 63 2.86 -3.79 7.22
CA VAL A 63 2.86 -3.35 5.81
C VAL A 63 4.00 -4.04 5.04
N ARG A 64 5.20 -4.17 5.62
CA ARG A 64 6.31 -4.88 4.97
C ARG A 64 5.98 -6.36 4.74
N GLU A 65 5.42 -7.02 5.74
CA GLU A 65 5.00 -8.43 5.65
C GLU A 65 3.92 -8.63 4.58
N GLU A 66 2.96 -7.69 4.50
CA GLU A 66 1.91 -7.70 3.49
C GLU A 66 2.46 -7.50 2.08
N ILE A 67 3.36 -6.53 1.89
CA ILE A 67 4.03 -6.28 0.61
C ILE A 67 4.81 -7.51 0.15
N ARG A 68 5.55 -8.17 1.03
CA ARG A 68 6.27 -9.41 0.70
C ARG A 68 5.30 -10.50 0.24
N ALA A 69 4.19 -10.68 0.96
CA ALA A 69 3.18 -11.66 0.57
C ALA A 69 2.58 -11.38 -0.82
N ILE A 70 2.30 -10.11 -1.12
CA ILE A 70 1.80 -9.69 -2.44
C ILE A 70 2.86 -9.88 -3.52
N TRP A 71 4.11 -9.50 -3.25
CA TRP A 71 5.20 -9.60 -4.22
C TRP A 71 5.49 -11.06 -4.59
N ASP A 72 5.58 -11.92 -3.59
CA ASP A 72 5.99 -13.32 -3.76
C ASP A 72 4.83 -14.19 -4.29
N TYR A 73 3.59 -13.92 -3.89
CA TYR A 73 2.44 -14.82 -4.13
C TYR A 73 1.21 -14.15 -4.73
N GLY A 74 1.20 -12.83 -4.86
CA GLY A 74 0.08 -12.08 -5.41
C GLY A 74 -0.03 -12.17 -6.93
N ASN A 75 -0.88 -11.33 -7.50
CA ASN A 75 -1.13 -11.30 -8.93
C ASN A 75 0.05 -10.66 -9.68
N GLN A 76 0.92 -11.52 -10.20
CA GLN A 76 2.15 -11.11 -10.87
C GLN A 76 1.87 -10.24 -12.11
N ALA A 77 0.85 -10.58 -12.90
CA ALA A 77 0.47 -9.79 -14.07
C ALA A 77 0.01 -8.37 -13.69
N ARG A 78 -0.74 -8.22 -12.60
CA ARG A 78 -1.16 -6.90 -12.11
C ARG A 78 0.05 -6.10 -11.59
N LEU A 79 0.97 -6.74 -10.88
CA LEU A 79 2.22 -6.11 -10.43
C LEU A 79 3.07 -5.62 -11.61
N ASP A 80 3.18 -6.40 -12.68
CA ASP A 80 3.92 -6.02 -13.89
C ASP A 80 3.34 -4.78 -14.59
N THR A 81 2.02 -4.53 -14.45
CA THR A 81 1.40 -3.30 -14.98
C THR A 81 1.72 -2.05 -14.15
N MET A 82 2.12 -2.21 -12.89
CA MET A 82 2.37 -1.08 -11.97
C MET A 82 3.85 -0.77 -11.79
N PHE A 83 4.70 -1.79 -11.73
CA PHE A 83 6.12 -1.66 -11.42
C PHE A 83 6.96 -1.94 -12.66
N TYR A 84 7.50 -0.88 -13.28
CA TYR A 84 8.43 -1.01 -14.41
C TYR A 84 9.78 -1.56 -13.90
N ASN A 85 10.29 -2.64 -14.52
CA ASN A 85 11.52 -3.35 -14.13
C ASN A 85 11.47 -3.96 -12.73
N ARG A 86 10.53 -4.88 -12.50
CA ARG A 86 10.49 -5.65 -11.25
C ARG A 86 11.77 -6.44 -11.01
N ASP A 87 12.26 -6.37 -9.77
CA ASP A 87 13.36 -7.19 -9.26
C ASP A 87 12.80 -8.39 -8.46
N LYS A 88 13.68 -9.33 -8.13
CA LYS A 88 13.43 -10.47 -7.25
C LYS A 88 12.90 -10.03 -5.88
N TYR A 89 13.30 -8.86 -5.39
CA TYR A 89 12.89 -8.33 -4.10
C TYR A 89 11.88 -7.19 -4.26
N PRO A 90 10.89 -7.07 -3.34
CA PRO A 90 9.95 -5.97 -3.39
C PRO A 90 10.65 -4.63 -3.17
N PRO A 91 10.10 -3.53 -3.72
CA PRO A 91 10.56 -2.19 -3.42
C PRO A 91 10.34 -1.86 -1.93
N GLY A 92 10.90 -0.74 -1.48
CA GLY A 92 10.68 -0.28 -0.10
C GLY A 92 9.20 0.01 0.16
N ASN A 93 8.75 -0.15 1.42
CA ASN A 93 7.33 0.04 1.78
C ASN A 93 6.74 1.35 1.24
N LYS A 94 7.51 2.44 1.34
CA LYS A 94 7.09 3.75 0.84
C LYS A 94 6.81 3.69 -0.66
N GLU A 95 7.80 3.27 -1.43
CA GLU A 95 7.72 3.21 -2.89
C GLU A 95 6.55 2.34 -3.33
N PHE A 96 6.37 1.17 -2.72
CA PHE A 96 5.23 0.30 -3.01
C PHE A 96 3.88 1.02 -2.81
N LEU A 97 3.65 1.60 -1.62
CA LEU A 97 2.40 2.30 -1.30
C LEU A 97 2.13 3.48 -2.26
N TYR A 98 3.18 4.24 -2.58
CA TYR A 98 3.09 5.37 -3.51
C TYR A 98 2.82 4.94 -4.94
N THR A 99 3.43 3.86 -5.42
CA THR A 99 3.19 3.34 -6.77
C THR A 99 1.75 2.88 -6.92
N VAL A 100 1.21 2.15 -5.93
CA VAL A 100 -0.20 1.74 -5.93
C VAL A 100 -1.13 2.96 -5.88
N ALA A 101 -0.85 3.94 -5.01
CA ALA A 101 -1.64 5.17 -4.94
C ALA A 101 -1.62 5.94 -6.27
N LYS A 102 -0.44 6.12 -6.89
CA LYS A 102 -0.29 6.80 -8.16
C LYS A 102 -1.05 6.09 -9.28
N HIS A 103 -1.00 4.76 -9.32
CA HIS A 103 -1.75 3.98 -10.31
C HIS A 103 -3.26 4.18 -10.16
N LEU A 104 -3.76 4.20 -8.91
CA LEU A 104 -5.17 4.48 -8.62
C LEU A 104 -5.59 5.91 -9.03
N GLU A 105 -4.75 6.91 -8.76
CA GLU A 105 -5.00 8.30 -9.15
C GLU A 105 -5.07 8.48 -10.68
N GLN A 106 -4.17 7.83 -11.42
CA GLN A 106 -4.20 7.84 -12.88
C GLN A 106 -5.47 7.19 -13.44
N ALA A 107 -5.92 6.08 -12.85
CA ALA A 107 -7.16 5.42 -13.26
C ALA A 107 -8.42 6.26 -13.00
N LEU A 108 -8.36 7.26 -12.11
CA LEU A 108 -9.46 8.19 -11.81
C LEU A 108 -9.45 9.45 -12.67
N SER A 109 -8.33 9.76 -13.31
CA SER A 109 -8.13 10.97 -14.10
C SER A 109 -8.49 10.79 -15.58
N VAL A 110 -9.03 9.61 -15.91
CA VAL A 110 -9.48 9.17 -17.25
C VAL A 110 -10.99 8.90 -17.16
#